data_AF-A0A7W5AMH6-F1
#
_entry.id   AF-A0A7W5AMH6-F1
#
_cell.length_a   1.000
_cell.length_b   1.000
_cell.length_c   1.000
_cell.angle_alpha   90.00
_cell.angle_beta   90.00
_cell.angle_gamma   90.00
#
_symmetry.space_group_name_H-M   'P 1'
#
loop_
_entity.id
_entity.type
_entity.pdbx_description
1 polymer ?
#
loop_
_entity_poly.entity_id
_entity_poly.type
_entity_poly.pdbx_seq_one_letter_code
_entity_poly.pdbx_strand_id
1 'polypeptide(L)'
;MDDLIEFYRARLDEAEQIAQQATAGLWVWSREYVTPPGYHHRTVGPLEPGDAVHIAAWNPDHVLADIAAKRAILDEYSWEAGETRAIRHLVQPFAGHPDFRDEWRLPE
;
A
#
# COMPACT_ATOMS: atom_id res chain seq x y z
N MET A 1 -5.79 16.93 13.77
CA MET A 1 -6.22 16.40 12.47
C MET A 1 -5.02 16.35 11.54
N ASP A 2 -4.30 17.46 11.44
CA ASP A 2 -3.05 17.60 10.71
C ASP A 2 -2.05 16.47 11.04
N ASP A 3 -1.79 16.17 12.32
CA ASP A 3 -0.93 15.04 12.72
C ASP A 3 -1.34 13.68 12.12
N LEU A 4 -2.65 13.42 11.97
CA LEU A 4 -3.17 12.18 11.40
C LEU A 4 -2.99 12.12 9.88
N ILE A 5 -3.19 13.26 9.21
CA ILE A 5 -2.95 13.44 7.77
C ILE A 5 -1.46 13.31 7.48
N GLU A 6 -0.61 13.98 8.24
CA GLU A 6 0.84 13.91 8.12
C GLU A 6 1.35 12.49 8.34
N PHE A 7 0.86 11.80 9.39
CA PHE A 7 1.16 10.40 9.63
C PHE A 7 0.79 9.53 8.42
N TYR A 8 -0.41 9.69 7.88
CA TYR A 8 -0.85 8.88 6.75
C TYR A 8 -0.07 9.18 5.47
N ARG A 9 0.21 10.45 5.18
CA ARG A 9 1.05 10.86 4.05
C ARG A 9 2.45 10.23 4.15
N ALA A 10 3.07 10.26 5.32
CA ALA A 10 4.37 9.63 5.53
C ALA A 10 4.34 8.11 5.23
N ARG A 11 3.28 7.41 5.64
CA ARG A 11 3.11 5.98 5.34
C ARG A 11 2.89 5.71 3.84
N LEU A 12 2.18 6.60 3.15
CA LEU A 12 2.01 6.52 1.69
C LEU A 12 3.33 6.77 0.96
N ASP A 13 4.15 7.71 1.44
CA ASP A 13 5.47 8.01 0.87
C ASP A 13 6.42 6.81 1.02
N GLU A 14 6.44 6.16 2.18
CA GLU A 14 7.22 4.94 2.41
C GLU A 14 6.78 3.80 1.49
N ALA A 15 5.46 3.59 1.37
CA ALA A 15 4.91 2.55 0.48
C ALA A 15 5.20 2.84 -0.99
N GLU A 16 5.14 4.11 -1.41
CA GLU A 16 5.50 4.54 -2.76
C GLU A 16 6.97 4.27 -3.05
N GLN A 17 7.87 4.62 -2.13
CA GLN A 17 9.29 4.37 -2.27
C GLN A 17 9.59 2.87 -2.43
N ILE A 18 8.94 2.01 -1.63
CA ILE A 18 9.07 0.56 -1.73
C ILE A 18 8.57 0.07 -3.09
N ALA A 19 7.41 0.54 -3.56
CA ALA A 19 6.84 0.15 -4.84
C ALA A 19 7.72 0.60 -6.03
N GLN A 20 8.29 1.80 -5.98
CA GLN A 20 9.20 2.31 -7.02
C GLN A 20 10.52 1.53 -7.11
N GLN A 21 10.99 0.96 -5.99
CA GLN A 21 12.22 0.16 -5.95
C GLN A 21 11.99 -1.31 -6.37
N ALA A 22 10.74 -1.74 -6.46
CA ALA A 22 10.37 -3.08 -6.85
C ALA A 22 10.63 -3.32 -8.35
N THR A 23 10.79 -4.58 -8.74
CA THR A 23 11.00 -4.95 -10.15
C THR A 23 9.82 -4.49 -11.01
N ALA A 24 10.12 -3.69 -12.04
CA ALA A 24 9.11 -3.14 -12.95
C ALA A 24 8.43 -4.21 -13.82
N GLY A 25 7.19 -3.93 -14.21
CA GLY A 25 6.36 -4.76 -15.08
C GLY A 25 5.42 -5.70 -14.32
N LEU A 26 4.49 -6.33 -15.05
CA LEU A 26 3.43 -7.12 -14.45
C LEU A 26 3.98 -8.33 -13.66
N TRP A 27 3.69 -8.34 -12.37
CA TRP A 27 3.93 -9.49 -11.51
C TRP A 27 2.87 -10.56 -11.77
N VAL A 28 3.32 -11.78 -12.07
CA VAL A 28 2.44 -12.91 -12.34
C VAL A 28 2.86 -14.11 -11.51
N TRP A 29 1.87 -14.80 -10.96
CA TRP A 29 2.11 -16.13 -10.43
C TRP A 29 2.24 -17.13 -11.58
N SER A 30 3.27 -17.98 -11.53
CA SER A 30 3.43 -19.11 -12.44
C SER A 30 3.87 -20.33 -11.65
N ARG A 31 3.25 -21.48 -11.95
CA ARG A 31 3.63 -22.79 -11.38
C ARG A 31 4.90 -23.35 -12.02
N GLU A 32 5.14 -22.96 -13.27
CA GLU A 32 6.35 -23.31 -14.01
C GLU A 32 7.29 -22.10 -13.85
N TYR A 33 8.40 -22.25 -13.12
CA TYR A 33 9.44 -21.21 -13.00
C TYR A 33 10.15 -20.99 -14.34
N VAL A 34 9.44 -20.53 -15.36
CA VAL A 34 10.02 -20.21 -16.66
C VAL A 34 10.30 -18.73 -16.64
N THR A 35 11.51 -18.38 -16.22
CA THR A 35 12.04 -17.03 -16.44
C THR A 35 12.44 -16.96 -17.91
N PRO A 36 11.77 -16.17 -18.78
CA PRO A 36 12.23 -16.03 -20.15
C PRO A 36 13.63 -15.42 -20.16
N PRO A 37 14.53 -15.80 -21.09
CA PRO A 37 15.87 -15.23 -21.17
C PRO A 37 15.80 -13.70 -21.25
N GLY A 38 16.57 -13.00 -20.40
CA GLY A 38 16.60 -11.54 -20.34
C GLY A 38 15.58 -10.89 -19.38
N TYR A 39 14.79 -11.67 -18.64
CA TYR A 39 13.89 -11.14 -17.62
C TYR A 39 14.41 -11.39 -16.21
N HIS A 40 14.62 -10.34 -15.45
CA HIS A 40 14.93 -10.43 -14.03
C HIS A 40 13.60 -10.49 -13.26
N HIS A 41 13.13 -11.70 -12.94
CA HIS A 41 12.10 -12.03 -11.93
C HIS A 41 10.74 -11.28 -12.05
N ARG A 42 9.83 -11.82 -12.89
CA ARG A 42 8.38 -11.46 -12.90
C ARG A 42 7.49 -12.45 -12.14
N THR A 43 8.10 -13.49 -11.58
CA THR A 43 7.42 -14.60 -10.91
C THR A 43 7.83 -14.61 -9.46
N VAL A 44 6.86 -14.57 -8.56
CA VAL A 44 7.09 -14.72 -7.13
C VAL A 44 7.56 -16.16 -6.89
N GLY A 45 8.69 -16.34 -6.17
CA GLY A 45 9.52 -17.55 -6.03
C GLY A 45 8.82 -18.84 -5.55
N PRO A 46 9.55 -19.88 -5.06
CA PRO A 46 8.99 -21.14 -4.52
C PRO A 46 8.21 -20.90 -3.24
N LEU A 47 7.06 -20.25 -3.39
CA LEU A 47 6.08 -19.98 -2.36
C LEU A 47 4.89 -20.89 -2.59
N GLU A 48 4.12 -21.09 -1.53
CA GLU A 48 2.80 -21.70 -1.66
C GLU A 48 1.97 -20.88 -2.66
N PRO A 49 1.16 -21.53 -3.52
CA PRO A 49 0.39 -20.84 -4.55
C PRO A 49 -0.42 -19.65 -4.04
N GLY A 50 -0.98 -19.75 -2.83
CA GLY A 50 -1.73 -18.67 -2.20
C GLY A 50 -0.89 -17.42 -1.93
N ASP A 51 0.31 -17.60 -1.38
CA ASP A 51 1.23 -16.50 -1.05
C ASP A 51 1.72 -15.80 -2.33
N ALA A 52 2.05 -16.59 -3.36
CA ALA A 52 2.52 -16.06 -4.62
C ALA A 52 1.43 -15.28 -5.38
N VAL A 53 0.18 -15.75 -5.34
CA VAL A 53 -0.97 -15.02 -5.88
C VAL A 53 -1.23 -13.74 -5.10
N HIS A 54 -1.16 -13.79 -3.76
CA HIS A 54 -1.32 -12.60 -2.92
C HIS A 54 -0.26 -11.54 -3.25
N ILE A 55 1.02 -11.94 -3.36
CA ILE A 55 2.11 -11.01 -3.69
C ILE A 55 1.96 -10.46 -5.10
N ALA A 56 1.61 -11.29 -6.08
CA ALA A 56 1.40 -10.82 -7.46
C ALA A 56 0.24 -9.81 -7.57
N ALA A 57 -0.80 -9.94 -6.74
CA ALA A 57 -1.89 -8.97 -6.66
C ALA A 57 -1.42 -7.58 -6.16
N TRP A 58 -0.33 -7.53 -5.38
CA TRP A 58 0.35 -6.30 -4.97
C TRP A 58 1.41 -5.83 -5.98
N ASN A 59 1.15 -6.02 -7.27
CA ASN A 59 1.98 -5.52 -8.37
C ASN A 59 2.33 -4.02 -8.15
N PRO A 60 3.60 -3.59 -8.27
CA PRO A 60 4.01 -2.20 -8.02
C PRO A 60 3.16 -1.14 -8.73
N ASP A 61 2.79 -1.36 -10.00
CA ASP A 61 1.92 -0.43 -10.74
C ASP A 61 0.54 -0.27 -10.09
N HIS A 62 -0.02 -1.36 -9.55
CA HIS A 62 -1.28 -1.33 -8.83
C HIS A 62 -1.15 -0.57 -7.51
N VAL A 63 -0.06 -0.80 -6.77
CA VAL A 63 0.23 -0.11 -5.51
C VAL A 63 0.38 1.39 -5.71
N LEU A 64 1.11 1.80 -6.75
CA LEU A 64 1.28 3.22 -7.09
C LEU A 64 -0.05 3.88 -7.47
N ALA A 65 -0.91 3.19 -8.23
CA ALA A 65 -2.24 3.69 -8.57
C ALA A 65 -3.16 3.82 -7.33
N ASP A 66 -3.11 2.85 -6.43
CA ASP A 66 -3.84 2.87 -5.16
C ASP A 66 -3.36 4.01 -4.23
N ILE A 67 -2.05 4.22 -4.12
CA ILE A 67 -1.46 5.36 -3.38
C ILE A 67 -1.92 6.69 -3.97
N ALA A 68 -1.88 6.83 -5.30
CA ALA A 68 -2.32 8.05 -5.98
C ALA A 68 -3.81 8.34 -5.70
N ALA A 69 -4.66 7.31 -5.72
CA ALA A 69 -6.07 7.45 -5.38
C ALA A 69 -6.27 7.91 -3.92
N LYS A 70 -5.51 7.34 -2.97
CA LYS A 70 -5.55 7.75 -1.56
C LYS A 70 -5.09 9.19 -1.36
N ARG A 71 -4.03 9.62 -2.05
CA ARG A 71 -3.58 11.02 -2.02
C ARG A 71 -4.63 11.97 -2.58
N ALA A 72 -5.29 11.61 -3.68
CA ALA A 72 -6.39 12.40 -4.23
C ALA A 72 -7.54 12.59 -3.22
N ILE A 73 -7.91 11.53 -2.47
CA ILE A 73 -8.87 11.66 -1.36
C ILE A 73 -8.35 12.63 -0.29
N LEU A 74 -7.07 12.61 0.05
CA LEU A 74 -6.52 13.55 1.04
C LEU A 74 -6.52 15.00 0.55
N ASP A 75 -6.33 15.22 -0.75
CA ASP A 75 -6.25 16.56 -1.35
C ASP A 75 -7.64 17.15 -1.65
N GLU A 76 -8.66 16.33 -1.92
CA GLU A 76 -10.01 16.78 -2.26
C GLU A 76 -10.82 17.26 -1.05
N TYR A 77 -10.57 16.71 0.13
CA TYR A 77 -11.37 16.98 1.33
C TYR A 77 -10.77 18.10 2.19
N SER A 78 -11.60 19.05 2.61
CA SER A 78 -11.26 20.00 3.67
C SER A 78 -11.45 19.33 5.02
N TRP A 79 -10.39 18.80 5.61
CA TRP A 79 -10.42 18.03 6.86
C TRP A 79 -10.70 18.88 8.12
N GLU A 80 -11.82 19.60 8.11
CA GLU A 80 -12.37 20.33 9.25
C GLU A 80 -12.84 19.36 10.34
N ALA A 81 -12.99 19.87 11.58
CA ALA A 81 -13.26 19.07 12.77
C ALA A 81 -14.54 18.17 12.72
N GLY A 82 -15.41 18.34 11.70
CA GLY A 82 -16.61 17.53 11.48
C GLY A 82 -16.45 16.32 10.54
N GLU A 83 -15.43 16.27 9.67
CA GLU A 83 -15.33 15.29 8.56
C GLU A 83 -14.36 14.12 8.82
N THR A 84 -14.08 13.86 10.10
CA THR A 84 -12.87 13.16 10.55
C THR A 84 -12.92 11.62 10.50
N ARG A 85 -13.99 10.99 9.99
CA ARG A 85 -14.13 9.52 10.00
C ARG A 85 -13.40 8.84 8.85
N ALA A 86 -13.43 9.42 7.65
CA ALA A 86 -12.85 8.78 6.47
C ALA A 86 -11.34 8.52 6.66
N ILE A 87 -10.59 9.52 7.11
CA ILE A 87 -9.16 9.35 7.37
C ILE A 87 -8.87 8.36 8.49
N ARG A 88 -9.70 8.30 9.53
CA ARG A 88 -9.56 7.28 10.59
C ARG A 88 -9.67 5.88 10.02
N HIS A 89 -10.58 5.62 9.07
CA HIS A 89 -10.64 4.33 8.38
C HIS A 89 -9.37 4.04 7.58
N LEU A 90 -8.84 5.03 6.86
CA LEU A 90 -7.66 4.86 6.00
C LEU A 90 -6.38 4.55 6.77
N VAL A 91 -6.26 5.00 8.02
CA VAL A 91 -5.05 4.77 8.84
C VAL A 91 -5.07 3.45 9.61
N GLN A 92 -6.21 2.77 9.74
CA GLN A 92 -6.32 1.55 10.56
C GLN A 92 -5.33 0.44 10.18
N PRO A 93 -4.93 0.23 8.90
CA PRO A 93 -3.90 -0.75 8.55
C PRO A 93 -2.57 -0.51 9.28
N PHE A 94 -2.31 0.71 9.74
CA PHE A 94 -1.09 1.08 10.46
C PHE A 94 -1.24 1.05 11.99
N ALA A 95 -2.31 0.46 12.52
CA ALA A 95 -2.57 0.43 13.96
C ALA A 95 -1.53 -0.33 14.81
N GLY A 96 -0.60 -1.06 14.17
CA GLY A 96 0.57 -1.68 14.81
C GLY A 96 1.88 -0.89 14.65
N HIS A 97 1.84 0.28 13.98
CA HIS A 97 3.00 1.12 13.78
C HIS A 97 3.36 1.85 15.11
N PRO A 98 4.65 1.98 15.48
CA PRO A 98 5.05 2.60 16.75
C PRO A 98 4.57 4.05 16.92
N ASP A 99 4.52 4.80 15.82
CA ASP A 99 4.03 6.20 15.84
C ASP A 99 2.50 6.32 15.74
N PHE A 100 1.77 5.21 15.64
CA PHE A 100 0.31 5.23 15.62
C PHE A 100 -0.21 5.55 17.02
N ARG A 101 -1.06 6.58 17.14
CA ARG A 101 -1.65 6.98 18.43
C ARG A 101 -3.00 6.29 18.65
N ASP A 102 -3.24 5.81 19.87
CA ASP A 102 -4.48 5.10 20.21
C ASP A 102 -5.75 5.93 19.98
N GLU A 103 -5.66 7.27 20.10
CA GLU A 103 -6.76 8.19 19.80
C GLU A 103 -7.25 8.15 18.33
N TRP A 104 -6.44 7.61 17.41
CA TRP A 104 -6.77 7.43 15.99
C TRP A 104 -7.46 6.10 15.70
N ARG A 105 -7.43 5.15 16.64
CA ARG A 105 -8.09 3.85 16.50
C ARG A 105 -9.61 4.05 16.42
N LEU A 106 -10.27 3.28 15.56
CA LEU A 106 -11.72 3.25 15.55
C LEU A 106 -12.22 2.47 16.78
N PRO A 107 -13.30 2.92 17.44
CA PRO A 107 -13.93 2.14 18.49
C PRO A 107 -14.47 0.82 17.91
N GLU A 108 -14.37 -0.25 18.69
CA GLU A 108 -14.96 -1.58 18.40
C GLU A 108 -16.50 -1.55 18.41
#